data_AF-A0A317J695-F1
#
_entry.id   AF-A0A317J695-F1
#
_cell.length_a   1.000
_cell.length_b   1.000
_cell.length_c   1.000
_cell.angle_alpha   90.00
_cell.angle_beta   90.00
_cell.angle_gamma   90.00
#
_symmetry.space_group_name_H-M   'P 1'
#
loop_
_entity.id
_entity.type
_entity.pdbx_description
1 polymer ?
#
loop_
_entity_poly.entity_id
_entity_poly.type
_entity_poly.pdbx_seq_one_letter_code
_entity_poly.pdbx_strand_id
1 'polypeptide(L)'
;MTAGFVCLLAQPLAAAVHLKARTIEALSARSEKLNHHFIIQFRSAPTPETRAELERRGIRVVAYVPDNAVMASSHAVPDLEGLDVEWTGNLAPSDKLSPELSAAASGAYLLMLHEDVARPAGLKIAQRLGFFVLDRPGLVPGHLVIAGPAQNLAELAAHDEVAYILPASPDLLTDQPLIGCVGSLTPAGRMGPYAAAAQGWIAAADGMVHLNFVFETLTPKVEENALRSEMGRALGEWAQYANVTFSAAGTPSSPRTVAIRFASGEHGDGFPFDGPGKVLAHSFYPAPPNSEPIAGDMHLDADEDWRIGANIDLFSVALHEAGHTLGLGHTDKPGSVMYPYYRLVTGLSPDDIAAIRNLYGSKAPVTPPGPAQPPTGPPSAPGKPIEPPPAADRTPPSLRVVSPASSIVSTTSGSMTFSGTAVDNVGVAAVRWSTSTGKSGTASGTTNWSAEVPLLIGDTVVTIRAYDAAGNSAWKAITVVRH
;
A
#
# COMPACT_ATOMS: atom_id res chain seq x y z
N MET A 1 -59.88 -10.36 1.27
CA MET A 1 -58.64 -10.89 0.66
C MET A 1 -57.51 -9.97 1.05
N THR A 2 -56.82 -10.27 2.14
CA THR A 2 -55.63 -9.54 2.60
C THR A 2 -54.41 -10.28 2.09
N ALA A 3 -53.73 -9.70 1.12
CA ALA A 3 -52.47 -10.22 0.59
C ALA A 3 -51.37 -10.02 1.63
N GLY A 4 -50.89 -11.11 2.22
CA GLY A 4 -49.71 -11.12 3.08
C GLY A 4 -48.45 -11.02 2.24
N PHE A 5 -47.68 -9.95 2.46
CA PHE A 5 -46.30 -9.86 1.99
C PHE A 5 -45.48 -10.89 2.77
N VAL A 6 -45.08 -11.97 2.09
CA VAL A 6 -44.06 -12.89 2.59
C VAL A 6 -42.73 -12.16 2.52
N CYS A 7 -42.22 -11.76 3.68
CA CYS A 7 -40.84 -11.31 3.82
C CYS A 7 -39.94 -12.53 3.53
N LEU A 8 -39.32 -12.57 2.35
CA LEU A 8 -38.21 -13.48 2.09
C LEU A 8 -37.09 -13.08 3.06
N LEU A 9 -36.93 -13.84 4.14
CA LEU A 9 -35.73 -13.82 4.95
C LEU A 9 -34.56 -14.09 3.99
N ALA A 10 -33.69 -13.11 3.80
CA ALA A 10 -32.40 -13.32 3.15
C ALA A 10 -31.72 -14.47 3.90
N GLN A 11 -31.42 -15.55 3.19
CA GLN A 11 -30.56 -16.60 3.74
C GLN A 11 -29.25 -15.92 4.16
N PRO A 12 -28.70 -16.22 5.34
CA PRO A 12 -27.36 -15.74 5.67
C PRO A 12 -26.42 -16.20 4.55
N LEU A 13 -25.62 -15.28 4.01
CA LEU A 13 -24.55 -15.62 3.07
C LEU A 13 -23.75 -16.78 3.68
N ALA A 14 -23.52 -17.84 2.91
CA ALA A 14 -22.70 -18.94 3.38
C ALA A 14 -21.32 -18.40 3.77
N ALA A 15 -20.73 -18.93 4.85
CA ALA A 15 -19.38 -18.53 5.21
C ALA A 15 -18.42 -18.84 4.06
N ALA A 16 -17.59 -17.86 3.75
CA ALA A 16 -16.68 -17.90 2.64
C ALA A 16 -15.28 -17.53 3.12
N VAL A 17 -14.26 -18.16 2.54
CA VAL A 17 -12.86 -17.74 2.72
C VAL A 17 -12.39 -17.13 1.42
N HIS A 18 -12.03 -15.85 1.45
CA HIS A 18 -11.56 -15.12 0.27
C HIS A 18 -10.04 -15.23 0.11
N LEU A 19 -9.61 -15.97 -0.90
CA LEU A 19 -8.21 -16.09 -1.31
C LEU A 19 -8.00 -15.33 -2.62
N LYS A 20 -6.76 -14.90 -2.90
CA LYS A 20 -6.42 -14.22 -4.15
C LYS A 20 -6.76 -15.05 -5.39
N ALA A 21 -6.63 -16.38 -5.29
CA ALA A 21 -6.90 -17.29 -6.40
C ALA A 21 -8.40 -17.61 -6.57
N ARG A 22 -9.18 -17.64 -5.48
CA ARG A 22 -10.61 -18.01 -5.48
C ARG A 22 -11.28 -17.74 -4.13
N THR A 23 -12.61 -17.78 -4.12
CA THR A 23 -13.42 -17.89 -2.90
C THR A 23 -13.72 -19.36 -2.58
N ILE A 24 -13.59 -19.76 -1.32
CA ILE A 24 -13.99 -21.08 -0.82
C ILE A 24 -15.33 -20.95 -0.10
N GLU A 25 -16.37 -21.63 -0.61
CA GLU A 25 -17.70 -21.67 0.03
C GLU A 25 -17.78 -22.84 1.03
N ALA A 26 -18.02 -22.54 2.32
CA ALA A 26 -17.94 -23.50 3.43
C ALA A 26 -18.87 -24.72 3.29
N LEU A 27 -19.99 -24.58 2.56
CA LEU A 27 -20.96 -25.66 2.35
C LEU A 27 -20.44 -26.82 1.47
N SER A 28 -19.25 -26.68 0.86
CA SER A 28 -18.73 -27.64 -0.11
C SER A 28 -17.62 -28.58 0.39
N ALA A 29 -17.09 -28.39 1.61
CA ALA A 29 -15.90 -29.12 2.06
C ALA A 29 -16.11 -29.79 3.42
N ARG A 30 -16.43 -31.10 3.40
CA ARG A 30 -16.32 -31.99 4.56
C ARG A 30 -15.12 -32.93 4.42
N SER A 31 -14.32 -32.97 5.49
CA SER A 31 -13.40 -34.04 5.92
C SER A 31 -12.34 -34.51 4.92
N GLU A 32 -11.45 -33.62 4.51
CA GLU A 32 -10.11 -34.04 4.10
C GLU A 32 -9.20 -34.19 5.33
N LYS A 33 -8.22 -35.09 5.26
CA LYS A 33 -7.14 -35.13 6.26
C LYS A 33 -6.42 -33.79 6.23
N LEU A 34 -6.40 -33.10 7.36
CA LEU A 34 -5.69 -31.82 7.49
C LEU A 34 -4.19 -32.05 7.37
N ASN A 35 -3.54 -31.17 6.62
CA ASN A 35 -2.09 -31.11 6.53
C ASN A 35 -1.50 -30.50 7.82
N HIS A 36 -0.18 -30.32 7.83
CA HIS A 36 0.46 -29.64 8.94
C HIS A 36 0.01 -28.17 9.00
N HIS A 37 -0.15 -27.50 7.85
CA HIS A 37 -0.78 -26.18 7.73
C HIS A 37 -2.21 -26.27 7.17
N PHE A 38 -3.17 -25.65 7.85
CA PHE A 38 -4.58 -25.66 7.45
C PHE A 38 -5.33 -24.41 7.90
N ILE A 39 -6.44 -24.11 7.24
CA ILE A 39 -7.32 -22.99 7.59
C ILE A 39 -8.36 -23.48 8.60
N ILE A 40 -8.61 -22.64 9.62
CA ILE A 40 -9.75 -22.76 10.53
C ILE A 40 -10.60 -21.50 10.34
N GLN A 41 -11.85 -21.66 9.93
CA GLN A 41 -12.84 -20.59 9.89
C GLN A 41 -13.81 -20.76 11.05
N PHE A 42 -14.06 -19.67 11.76
CA PHE A 42 -14.98 -19.60 12.89
C PHE A 42 -16.28 -18.91 12.48
N ARG A 43 -17.39 -19.24 13.16
CA ARG A 43 -18.67 -18.53 12.93
C ARG A 43 -18.62 -17.08 13.38
N SER A 44 -17.74 -16.79 14.34
CA SER A 44 -17.47 -15.46 14.88
C SER A 44 -15.96 -15.22 14.93
N ALA A 45 -15.52 -13.96 14.83
CA ALA A 45 -14.10 -13.61 14.88
C ALA A 45 -13.42 -14.25 16.12
N PRO A 46 -12.29 -14.97 15.96
CA PRO A 46 -11.64 -15.65 17.07
C PRO A 46 -11.15 -14.64 18.10
N THR A 47 -11.58 -14.80 19.35
CA THR A 47 -11.17 -13.93 20.46
C THR A 47 -9.75 -14.29 20.95
N PRO A 48 -9.11 -13.45 21.77
CA PRO A 48 -7.87 -13.83 22.45
C PRO A 48 -7.98 -15.16 23.22
N GLU A 49 -9.13 -15.44 23.84
CA GLU A 49 -9.39 -16.68 24.54
C GLU A 49 -9.43 -17.88 23.59
N THR A 50 -10.08 -17.74 22.42
CA THR A 50 -10.06 -18.79 21.38
C THR A 50 -8.64 -19.08 20.93
N ARG A 51 -7.80 -18.06 20.75
CA ARG A 51 -6.39 -18.24 20.35
C ARG A 51 -5.56 -18.91 21.43
N ALA A 52 -5.70 -18.48 22.68
CA ALA A 52 -5.03 -19.13 23.80
C ALA A 52 -5.46 -20.60 23.93
N GLU A 53 -6.72 -20.92 23.62
CA GLU A 53 -7.21 -22.29 23.61
C GLU A 53 -6.58 -23.14 22.49
N LEU A 54 -6.48 -22.60 21.27
CA LEU A 54 -5.76 -23.27 20.18
C LEU A 54 -4.33 -23.61 20.60
N GLU A 55 -3.61 -22.64 21.18
CA GLU A 55 -2.24 -22.85 21.64
C GLU A 55 -2.14 -23.92 22.73
N ARG A 56 -3.05 -23.93 23.72
CA ARG A 56 -3.11 -24.98 24.75
C ARG A 56 -3.30 -26.38 24.16
N ARG A 57 -3.96 -26.48 23.01
CA ARG A 57 -4.18 -27.72 22.26
C ARG A 57 -3.06 -28.06 21.27
N GLY A 58 -1.99 -27.27 21.25
CA GLY A 58 -0.85 -27.47 20.35
C GLY A 58 -1.12 -27.02 18.90
N ILE A 59 -2.12 -26.16 18.70
CA ILE A 59 -2.48 -25.56 17.41
C ILE A 59 -1.95 -24.14 17.40
N ARG A 60 -0.94 -23.86 16.58
CA ARG A 60 -0.33 -22.54 16.46
C ARG A 60 -1.02 -21.73 15.38
N VAL A 61 -1.42 -20.50 15.66
CA VAL A 61 -1.85 -19.55 14.60
C VAL A 61 -0.59 -18.97 13.93
N VAL A 62 -0.51 -19.07 12.61
CA VAL A 62 0.65 -18.61 11.83
C VAL A 62 0.34 -17.47 10.87
N ALA A 63 -0.94 -17.23 10.56
CA ALA A 63 -1.38 -16.05 9.82
C ALA A 63 -2.87 -15.78 10.02
N TYR A 64 -3.27 -14.52 9.91
CA TYR A 64 -4.65 -14.09 9.78
C TYR A 64 -5.16 -14.36 8.36
N VAL A 65 -6.41 -14.81 8.27
CA VAL A 65 -7.16 -14.92 7.02
C VAL A 65 -8.48 -14.16 7.24
N PRO A 66 -8.91 -13.26 6.33
CA PRO A 66 -10.17 -12.55 6.48
C PRO A 66 -11.38 -13.47 6.69
N ASP A 67 -12.49 -12.86 7.12
CA ASP A 67 -13.77 -13.55 7.29
C ASP A 67 -13.75 -14.61 8.40
N ASN A 68 -13.27 -14.19 9.58
CA ASN A 68 -13.18 -14.99 10.81
C ASN A 68 -12.31 -16.24 10.65
N ALA A 69 -11.30 -16.21 9.79
CA ALA A 69 -10.43 -17.34 9.55
C ALA A 69 -8.99 -17.11 10.04
N VAL A 70 -8.28 -18.22 10.25
CA VAL A 70 -6.85 -18.21 10.54
C VAL A 70 -6.19 -19.36 9.80
N MET A 71 -4.93 -19.17 9.43
CA MET A 71 -4.04 -20.27 9.11
C MET A 71 -3.39 -20.76 10.38
N ALA A 72 -3.48 -22.06 10.60
CA ALA A 72 -2.93 -22.73 11.75
C ALA A 72 -1.96 -23.82 11.34
N SER A 73 -1.02 -24.13 12.23
CA SER A 73 -0.15 -25.31 12.13
C SER A 73 -0.31 -26.22 13.35
N SER A 74 -0.23 -27.53 13.12
CA SER A 74 -0.27 -28.55 14.20
C SER A 74 0.53 -29.79 13.82
N HIS A 75 1.32 -30.33 14.76
CA HIS A 75 2.05 -31.58 14.56
C HIS A 75 1.21 -32.84 14.84
N ALA A 76 0.04 -32.67 15.45
CA ALA A 76 -0.92 -33.73 15.73
C ALA A 76 -2.26 -33.46 15.04
N VAL A 77 -3.15 -34.45 15.06
CA VAL A 77 -4.53 -34.23 14.63
C VAL A 77 -5.16 -33.18 15.57
N PRO A 78 -5.63 -32.05 15.04
CA PRO A 78 -6.10 -30.94 15.88
C PRO A 78 -7.41 -31.30 16.56
N ASP A 79 -7.48 -31.09 17.88
CA ASP A 79 -8.72 -31.15 18.64
C ASP A 79 -9.45 -29.80 18.55
N LEU A 80 -10.50 -29.76 17.73
CA LEU A 80 -11.32 -28.57 17.52
C LEU A 80 -12.69 -28.67 18.22
N GLU A 81 -12.91 -29.70 19.03
CA GLU A 81 -14.20 -29.90 19.69
C GLU A 81 -14.48 -28.75 20.68
N GLY A 82 -15.70 -28.23 20.63
CA GLY A 82 -16.13 -27.12 21.47
C GLY A 82 -15.59 -25.75 21.05
N LEU A 83 -14.77 -25.66 20.00
CA LEU A 83 -14.45 -24.39 19.35
C LEU A 83 -15.59 -24.02 18.38
N ASP A 84 -15.93 -22.73 18.27
CA ASP A 84 -16.99 -22.21 17.38
C ASP A 84 -16.59 -22.26 15.89
N VAL A 85 -16.06 -23.40 15.46
CA VAL A 85 -15.52 -23.67 14.13
C VAL A 85 -16.68 -23.91 13.17
N GLU A 86 -16.67 -23.15 12.09
CA GLU A 86 -17.60 -23.31 10.98
C GLU A 86 -17.03 -24.25 9.91
N TRP A 87 -15.74 -24.09 9.60
CA TRP A 87 -15.10 -24.82 8.52
C TRP A 87 -13.60 -25.01 8.77
N THR A 88 -13.05 -26.09 8.21
CA THR A 88 -11.60 -26.34 8.16
C THR A 88 -11.21 -26.93 6.82
N GLY A 89 -10.04 -26.58 6.31
CA GLY A 89 -9.50 -27.21 5.12
C GLY A 89 -8.08 -26.80 4.78
N ASN A 90 -7.52 -27.50 3.79
CA ASN A 90 -6.18 -27.25 3.30
C ASN A 90 -6.20 -26.18 2.19
N LEU A 91 -5.09 -25.46 2.02
CA LEU A 91 -4.84 -24.73 0.77
C LEU A 91 -4.52 -25.74 -0.33
N ALA A 92 -5.26 -25.68 -1.44
CA ALA A 92 -4.89 -26.42 -2.64
C ALA A 92 -3.59 -25.81 -3.23
N PRO A 93 -2.79 -26.57 -4.02
CA PRO A 93 -1.62 -26.01 -4.69
C PRO A 93 -1.94 -24.78 -5.55
N SER A 94 -3.12 -24.75 -6.19
CA SER A 94 -3.60 -23.60 -6.96
C SER A 94 -3.86 -22.36 -6.11
N ASP A 95 -4.21 -22.52 -4.84
CA ASP A 95 -4.48 -21.42 -3.92
C ASP A 95 -3.19 -20.71 -3.48
N LYS A 96 -2.07 -21.41 -3.61
CA LYS A 96 -0.72 -20.95 -3.28
C LYS A 96 -0.01 -20.28 -4.47
N LEU A 97 -0.67 -20.20 -5.64
CA LEU A 97 -0.14 -19.61 -6.85
C LEU A 97 -0.85 -18.29 -7.16
N SER A 98 -0.08 -17.24 -7.40
CA SER A 98 -0.63 -15.97 -7.85
C SER A 98 -1.29 -16.07 -9.23
N PRO A 99 -2.50 -15.54 -9.41
CA PRO A 99 -3.11 -15.38 -10.73
C PRO A 99 -2.23 -14.58 -11.71
N GLU A 100 -1.39 -13.68 -11.21
CA GLU A 100 -0.49 -12.83 -11.99
C GLU A 100 0.69 -13.60 -12.61
N LEU A 101 0.97 -14.84 -12.16
CA LEU A 101 2.04 -15.68 -12.72
C LEU A 101 1.84 -15.98 -14.21
N SER A 102 0.58 -16.07 -14.65
CA SER A 102 0.24 -16.32 -16.06
C SER A 102 0.65 -15.17 -17.00
N ALA A 103 0.72 -13.94 -16.47
CA ALA A 103 1.12 -12.75 -17.19
C ALA A 103 2.61 -12.41 -17.04
N ALA A 104 3.32 -13.08 -16.12
CA ALA A 104 4.70 -12.77 -15.79
C ALA A 104 5.70 -13.45 -16.75
N ALA A 105 6.45 -12.63 -17.49
CA ALA A 105 7.42 -13.10 -18.49
C ALA A 105 8.85 -13.36 -17.95
N SER A 106 9.11 -13.08 -16.68
CA SER A 106 10.48 -13.01 -16.14
C SER A 106 11.15 -14.37 -15.88
N GLY A 107 10.36 -15.44 -15.74
CA GLY A 107 10.87 -16.75 -15.28
C GLY A 107 11.43 -16.73 -13.84
N ALA A 108 11.16 -15.65 -13.10
CA ALA A 108 11.59 -15.46 -11.72
C ALA A 108 10.41 -15.13 -10.81
N TYR A 109 10.46 -15.66 -9.60
CA TYR A 109 9.35 -15.73 -8.66
C TYR A 109 9.81 -15.39 -7.25
N LEU A 110 8.93 -14.75 -6.49
CA LEU A 110 9.07 -14.63 -5.05
C LEU A 110 8.31 -15.81 -4.42
N LEU A 111 9.07 -16.69 -3.76
CA LEU A 111 8.57 -17.82 -3.00
C LEU A 111 8.50 -17.41 -1.52
N MET A 112 7.31 -17.54 -0.94
CA MET A 112 7.02 -17.24 0.46
C MET A 112 6.68 -18.54 1.19
N LEU A 113 7.40 -18.82 2.27
CA LEU A 113 7.14 -19.96 3.16
C LEU A 113 6.15 -19.55 4.27
N HIS A 114 5.51 -20.54 4.91
CA HIS A 114 4.78 -20.26 6.14
C HIS A 114 5.73 -19.74 7.23
N GLU A 115 5.22 -18.89 8.14
CA GLU A 115 6.04 -18.14 9.10
C GLU A 115 6.89 -19.03 10.01
N ASP A 116 6.39 -20.21 10.36
CA ASP A 116 7.05 -21.21 11.19
C ASP A 116 7.95 -22.18 10.40
N VAL A 117 8.06 -22.00 9.09
CA VAL A 117 8.94 -22.79 8.22
C VAL A 117 10.30 -22.11 8.07
N ALA A 118 11.36 -22.83 8.42
CA ALA A 118 12.72 -22.35 8.28
C ALA A 118 13.15 -22.25 6.80
N ARG A 119 13.80 -21.13 6.42
CA ARG A 119 14.35 -20.87 5.07
C ARG A 119 15.13 -22.05 4.45
N PRO A 120 15.98 -22.81 5.18
CA PRO A 120 16.68 -23.96 4.61
C PRO A 120 15.77 -25.08 4.07
N ALA A 121 14.54 -25.21 4.59
CA ALA A 121 13.57 -26.18 4.06
C ALA A 121 13.10 -25.78 2.66
N GLY A 122 12.66 -24.52 2.49
CA GLY A 122 12.26 -23.99 1.18
C GLY A 122 13.39 -24.01 0.15
N LEU A 123 14.63 -23.70 0.57
CA LEU A 123 15.81 -23.78 -0.29
C LEU A 123 15.98 -25.19 -0.88
N LYS A 124 15.91 -26.22 -0.03
CA LYS A 124 16.04 -27.63 -0.46
C LYS A 124 14.94 -28.05 -1.41
N ILE A 125 13.70 -27.63 -1.16
CA ILE A 125 12.54 -27.93 -2.01
C ILE A 125 12.71 -27.27 -3.38
N ALA A 126 12.97 -25.96 -3.41
CA ALA A 126 13.15 -25.20 -4.66
C ALA A 126 14.29 -25.79 -5.52
N GLN A 127 15.45 -26.08 -4.92
CA GLN A 127 16.59 -26.66 -5.63
C GLN A 127 16.29 -28.06 -6.18
N ARG A 128 15.58 -28.91 -5.42
CA ARG A 128 15.18 -30.26 -5.87
C ARG A 128 14.29 -30.20 -7.11
N LEU A 129 13.43 -29.19 -7.17
CA LEU A 129 12.51 -28.96 -8.28
C LEU A 129 13.14 -28.15 -9.42
N GLY A 130 14.46 -27.96 -9.42
CA GLY A 130 15.19 -27.34 -10.51
C GLY A 130 15.14 -25.81 -10.55
N PHE A 131 14.76 -25.15 -9.45
CA PHE A 131 14.85 -23.70 -9.33
C PHE A 131 16.22 -23.27 -8.80
N PHE A 132 16.79 -22.26 -9.45
CA PHE A 132 17.93 -21.52 -8.93
C PHE A 132 17.45 -20.53 -7.89
N VAL A 133 18.09 -20.49 -6.72
CA VAL A 133 17.78 -19.52 -5.68
C VAL A 133 18.76 -18.35 -5.79
N LEU A 134 18.21 -17.15 -5.96
CA LEU A 134 18.95 -15.90 -5.98
C LEU A 134 19.08 -15.41 -4.54
N ASP A 135 20.30 -15.46 -4.00
CA ASP A 135 20.52 -14.94 -2.65
C ASP A 135 20.52 -13.42 -2.68
N ARG A 136 19.59 -12.82 -1.92
CA ARG A 136 19.37 -11.38 -1.86
C ARG A 136 19.40 -10.92 -0.40
N PRO A 137 20.24 -9.93 -0.04
CA PRO A 137 20.21 -9.34 1.29
C PRO A 137 18.90 -8.58 1.49
N GLY A 138 18.38 -8.60 2.72
CA GLY A 138 17.18 -7.85 3.09
C GLY A 138 15.84 -8.49 2.69
N LEU A 139 15.85 -9.74 2.23
CA LEU A 139 14.62 -10.54 2.12
C LEU A 139 14.01 -10.76 3.51
N VAL A 140 12.68 -10.65 3.59
CA VAL A 140 11.93 -11.05 4.78
C VAL A 140 12.27 -12.51 5.13
N PRO A 141 12.43 -12.86 6.43
CA PRO A 141 12.61 -14.25 6.83
C PRO A 141 11.57 -15.17 6.20
N GLY A 142 12.00 -16.31 5.66
CA GLY A 142 11.12 -17.26 4.96
C GLY A 142 10.85 -16.91 3.50
N HIS A 143 11.27 -15.75 2.99
CA HIS A 143 11.18 -15.44 1.56
C HIS A 143 12.43 -15.87 0.79
N LEU A 144 12.23 -16.30 -0.45
CA LEU A 144 13.24 -16.68 -1.41
C LEU A 144 12.91 -16.08 -2.78
N VAL A 145 13.92 -15.54 -3.47
CA VAL A 145 13.78 -15.23 -4.90
C VAL A 145 14.30 -16.43 -5.67
N ILE A 146 13.46 -17.00 -6.53
CA ILE A 146 13.77 -18.21 -7.28
C ILE A 146 13.61 -17.96 -8.78
N ALA A 147 14.43 -18.59 -9.60
CA ALA A 147 14.35 -18.52 -11.06
C ALA A 147 14.40 -19.94 -11.64
N GLY A 148 13.52 -20.25 -12.58
CA GLY A 148 13.44 -21.62 -13.09
C GLY A 148 12.18 -21.94 -13.89
N PRO A 149 11.92 -23.24 -14.14
CA PRO A 149 10.85 -23.69 -15.01
C PRO A 149 9.46 -23.43 -14.42
N ALA A 150 8.65 -22.63 -15.12
CA ALA A 150 7.26 -22.34 -14.73
C ALA A 150 6.42 -23.61 -14.56
N GLN A 151 6.68 -24.66 -15.34
CA GLN A 151 5.96 -25.93 -15.26
C GLN A 151 6.12 -26.66 -13.91
N ASN A 152 7.17 -26.34 -13.13
CA ASN A 152 7.42 -26.96 -11.83
C ASN A 152 6.77 -26.17 -10.68
N LEU A 153 6.14 -25.01 -10.94
CA LEU A 153 5.53 -24.17 -9.90
C LEU A 153 4.37 -24.88 -9.19
N ALA A 154 3.57 -25.66 -9.91
CA ALA A 154 2.46 -26.40 -9.31
C ALA A 154 2.94 -27.48 -8.33
N GLU A 155 4.05 -28.16 -8.66
CA GLU A 155 4.68 -29.14 -7.78
C GLU A 155 5.32 -28.44 -6.57
N LEU A 156 5.98 -27.29 -6.78
CA LEU A 156 6.53 -26.47 -5.70
C LEU A 156 5.43 -26.01 -4.72
N ALA A 157 4.31 -25.50 -5.25
CA ALA A 157 3.16 -25.08 -4.46
C ALA A 157 2.48 -26.24 -3.72
N ALA A 158 2.62 -27.48 -4.18
CA ALA A 158 2.03 -28.64 -3.50
C ALA A 158 2.73 -29.00 -2.18
N HIS A 159 3.92 -28.45 -1.92
CA HIS A 159 4.59 -28.60 -0.63
C HIS A 159 3.84 -27.83 0.47
N ASP A 160 3.70 -28.48 1.62
CA ASP A 160 3.01 -27.91 2.79
C ASP A 160 3.76 -26.67 3.31
N GLU A 161 5.09 -26.67 3.24
CA GLU A 161 5.96 -25.57 3.65
C GLU A 161 5.75 -24.25 2.89
N VAL A 162 5.23 -24.35 1.66
CA VAL A 162 5.05 -23.19 0.77
C VAL A 162 3.73 -22.51 1.09
N ALA A 163 3.79 -21.23 1.46
CA ALA A 163 2.61 -20.41 1.68
C ALA A 163 2.11 -19.80 0.37
N TYR A 164 3.00 -19.20 -0.42
CA TYR A 164 2.61 -18.49 -1.63
C TYR A 164 3.74 -18.31 -2.63
N ILE A 165 3.39 -18.20 -3.92
CA ILE A 165 4.32 -17.90 -5.01
C ILE A 165 3.72 -16.83 -5.91
N LEU A 166 4.48 -15.76 -6.13
CA LEU A 166 4.08 -14.63 -6.99
C LEU A 166 5.23 -14.20 -7.93
N PRO A 167 4.95 -13.40 -8.96
CA PRO A 167 5.99 -12.86 -9.84
C PRO A 167 7.04 -12.06 -9.05
N ALA A 168 8.32 -12.29 -9.34
CA ALA A 168 9.38 -11.43 -8.81
C ALA A 168 9.35 -10.07 -9.53
N SER A 169 9.40 -8.97 -8.78
CA SER A 169 9.58 -7.65 -9.37
C SER A 169 10.98 -7.48 -9.96
N PRO A 170 11.18 -6.54 -10.91
CA PRO A 170 12.52 -6.23 -11.41
C PRO A 170 13.50 -5.87 -10.30
N ASP A 171 13.02 -5.21 -9.23
CA ASP A 171 13.86 -4.79 -8.10
C ASP A 171 14.42 -5.99 -7.33
N LEU A 172 13.63 -7.07 -7.15
CA LEU A 172 14.07 -8.33 -6.54
C LEU A 172 15.18 -9.04 -7.33
N LEU A 173 15.34 -8.70 -8.61
CA LEU A 173 16.35 -9.27 -9.48
C LEU A 173 17.66 -8.46 -9.49
N THR A 174 17.68 -7.29 -8.86
CA THR A 174 18.89 -6.48 -8.70
C THR A 174 19.73 -6.93 -7.50
N ASP A 175 20.98 -6.48 -7.44
CA ASP A 175 21.86 -6.67 -6.27
C ASP A 175 21.70 -5.55 -5.22
N GLN A 176 20.65 -4.73 -5.33
CA GLN A 176 20.39 -3.68 -4.35
C GLN A 176 19.82 -4.29 -3.06
N PRO A 177 20.11 -3.69 -1.89
CA PRO A 177 19.47 -4.08 -0.65
C PRO A 177 17.94 -4.02 -0.78
N LEU A 178 17.28 -5.11 -0.42
CA LEU A 178 15.84 -5.18 -0.41
C LEU A 178 15.29 -4.82 0.95
N ILE A 179 14.09 -4.29 0.97
CA ILE A 179 13.38 -3.99 2.20
C ILE A 179 11.95 -4.51 2.02
N GLY A 180 11.61 -5.55 2.75
CA GLY A 180 10.29 -6.15 2.69
C GLY A 180 9.32 -5.50 3.67
N CYS A 181 8.08 -5.33 3.26
CA CYS A 181 6.98 -5.09 4.19
C CYS A 181 6.45 -6.46 4.64
N VAL A 182 6.29 -6.65 5.94
CA VAL A 182 5.75 -7.90 6.50
C VAL A 182 4.22 -7.97 6.37
N GLY A 183 3.57 -6.88 5.98
CA GLY A 183 2.12 -6.77 5.75
C GLY A 183 1.36 -6.23 6.96
N SER A 184 0.05 -6.04 6.80
CA SER A 184 -0.79 -5.46 7.84
C SER A 184 -0.91 -6.36 9.07
N LEU A 185 -0.97 -5.72 10.23
CA LEU A 185 -1.12 -6.36 11.52
C LEU A 185 -2.60 -6.47 11.92
N THR A 186 -2.91 -7.60 12.57
CA THR A 186 -4.19 -7.87 13.21
C THR A 186 -3.96 -8.52 14.57
N PRO A 187 -4.97 -8.65 15.45
CA PRO A 187 -4.81 -9.36 16.72
C PRO A 187 -4.52 -10.85 16.56
N ALA A 188 -4.76 -11.41 15.37
CA ALA A 188 -4.46 -12.80 15.00
C ALA A 188 -3.11 -12.95 14.27
N GLY A 189 -2.31 -11.88 14.21
CA GLY A 189 -1.04 -11.83 13.51
C GLY A 189 -1.16 -11.18 12.13
N ARG A 190 -0.14 -11.42 11.30
CA ARG A 190 -0.04 -10.85 9.94
C ARG A 190 -1.03 -11.51 8.99
N MET A 191 -1.54 -10.74 8.03
CA MET A 191 -2.35 -11.29 6.94
C MET A 191 -1.54 -12.26 6.10
N GLY A 192 -2.11 -13.44 5.81
CA GLY A 192 -1.46 -14.44 4.97
C GLY A 192 -1.29 -13.95 3.52
N PRO A 193 -0.18 -14.29 2.84
CA PRO A 193 0.11 -13.76 1.50
C PRO A 193 -0.87 -14.23 0.41
N TYR A 194 -1.54 -15.36 0.62
CA TYR A 194 -2.59 -15.93 -0.23
C TYR A 194 -3.98 -15.32 0.02
N ALA A 195 -4.16 -14.60 1.12
CA ALA A 195 -5.44 -14.03 1.50
C ALA A 195 -5.78 -12.83 0.59
N ALA A 196 -7.05 -12.75 0.16
CA ALA A 196 -7.55 -11.55 -0.47
C ALA A 196 -8.02 -10.58 0.60
N ALA A 197 -7.53 -9.34 0.56
CA ALA A 197 -8.03 -8.28 1.41
C ALA A 197 -9.53 -8.06 1.15
N ALA A 198 -10.35 -8.27 2.17
CA ALA A 198 -11.80 -8.38 1.99
C ALA A 198 -12.57 -7.12 2.45
N GLN A 199 -12.03 -6.32 3.37
CA GLN A 199 -12.84 -5.29 4.02
C GLN A 199 -12.08 -4.01 4.39
N GLY A 200 -12.67 -2.89 4.01
CA GLY A 200 -12.25 -1.56 4.41
C GLY A 200 -13.10 -1.00 5.57
N TRP A 201 -12.87 0.27 5.89
CA TRP A 201 -13.69 1.02 6.83
C TRP A 201 -15.17 1.08 6.40
N ILE A 202 -16.07 0.94 7.36
CA ILE A 202 -17.50 1.07 7.10
C ILE A 202 -17.83 2.53 6.77
N ALA A 203 -18.44 2.77 5.61
CA ALA A 203 -18.90 4.09 5.20
C ALA A 203 -19.95 4.66 6.18
N ALA A 204 -19.96 5.98 6.33
CA ALA A 204 -21.02 6.69 7.02
C ALA A 204 -22.30 6.71 6.15
N ALA A 205 -23.38 7.27 6.70
CA ALA A 205 -24.69 7.29 6.05
C ALA A 205 -24.71 8.04 4.70
N ASP A 206 -23.74 8.93 4.46
CA ASP A 206 -23.55 9.67 3.22
C ASP A 206 -22.75 8.89 2.16
N GLY A 207 -22.34 7.65 2.46
CA GLY A 207 -21.54 6.81 1.58
C GLY A 207 -20.04 7.15 1.58
N MET A 208 -19.59 8.05 2.46
CA MET A 208 -18.19 8.43 2.60
C MET A 208 -17.55 7.78 3.84
N VAL A 209 -16.26 7.50 3.77
CA VAL A 209 -15.45 7.18 4.93
C VAL A 209 -14.73 8.44 5.39
N HIS A 210 -15.08 8.91 6.58
CA HIS A 210 -14.40 10.03 7.24
C HIS A 210 -13.43 9.50 8.28
N LEU A 211 -12.13 9.67 8.00
CA LEU A 211 -11.06 9.38 8.93
C LEU A 211 -10.43 10.68 9.39
N ASN A 212 -9.97 10.66 10.63
CA ASN A 212 -9.03 11.65 11.13
C ASN A 212 -7.62 11.06 11.12
N PHE A 213 -6.61 11.92 11.21
CA PHE A 213 -5.25 11.48 11.48
C PHE A 213 -4.57 12.44 12.45
N VAL A 214 -3.66 11.89 13.26
CA VAL A 214 -2.90 12.62 14.26
C VAL A 214 -1.47 12.09 14.30
N PHE A 215 -0.50 12.99 14.49
CA PHE A 215 0.89 12.59 14.71
C PHE A 215 1.14 12.51 16.21
N GLU A 216 1.46 11.32 16.72
CA GLU A 216 1.87 11.13 18.11
C GLU A 216 3.33 11.53 18.33
N THR A 217 4.17 11.10 17.41
CA THR A 217 5.62 11.35 17.42
C THR A 217 6.10 11.56 16.00
N LEU A 218 7.18 12.33 15.85
CA LEU A 218 7.79 12.66 14.56
C LEU A 218 9.27 12.29 14.59
N THR A 219 9.84 11.98 13.43
CA THR A 219 11.29 11.82 13.29
C THR A 219 11.97 13.18 13.09
N PRO A 220 13.12 13.44 13.76
CA PRO A 220 13.92 14.64 13.50
C PRO A 220 14.74 14.56 12.21
N LYS A 221 14.74 13.42 11.52
CA LYS A 221 15.51 13.17 10.28
C LYS A 221 14.95 13.90 9.06
N VAL A 222 13.70 14.36 9.15
CA VAL A 222 13.00 15.16 8.14
C VAL A 222 12.45 16.40 8.84
N GLU A 223 12.51 17.56 8.19
CA GLU A 223 11.91 18.79 8.74
C GLU A 223 10.39 18.60 8.91
N GLU A 224 9.85 19.06 10.04
CA GLU A 224 8.49 18.74 10.47
C GLU A 224 7.41 19.13 9.45
N ASN A 225 7.48 20.33 8.86
CA ASN A 225 6.48 20.73 7.87
C ASN A 225 6.57 19.88 6.60
N ALA A 226 7.79 19.57 6.16
CA ALA A 226 8.01 18.67 5.04
C ALA A 226 7.46 17.26 5.33
N LEU A 227 7.70 16.71 6.52
CA LEU A 227 7.16 15.41 6.95
C LEU A 227 5.63 15.42 6.92
N ARG A 228 5.01 16.42 7.55
CA ARG A 228 3.55 16.57 7.58
C ARG A 228 2.96 16.71 6.18
N SER A 229 3.65 17.44 5.30
CA SER A 229 3.26 17.61 3.91
C SER A 229 3.31 16.30 3.12
N GLU A 230 4.40 15.52 3.24
CA GLU A 230 4.52 14.24 2.54
C GLU A 230 3.53 13.20 3.05
N MET A 231 3.28 13.17 4.36
CA MET A 231 2.26 12.27 4.92
C MET A 231 0.84 12.68 4.47
N GLY A 232 0.52 13.97 4.52
CA GLY A 232 -0.74 14.48 3.98
C GLY A 232 -0.90 14.20 2.48
N ARG A 233 0.20 14.24 1.73
CA ARG A 233 0.22 13.88 0.30
C ARG A 233 -0.07 12.40 0.08
N ALA A 234 0.54 11.51 0.85
CA ALA A 234 0.28 10.06 0.77
C ALA A 234 -1.19 9.72 1.05
N LEU A 235 -1.77 10.26 2.14
CA LEU A 235 -3.19 10.09 2.45
C LEU A 235 -4.10 10.71 1.39
N GLY A 236 -3.73 11.91 0.90
CA GLY A 236 -4.46 12.64 -0.13
C GLY A 236 -4.52 11.92 -1.48
N GLU A 237 -3.45 11.23 -1.85
CA GLU A 237 -3.36 10.46 -3.10
C GLU A 237 -4.44 9.36 -3.14
N TRP A 238 -4.64 8.60 -2.06
CA TRP A 238 -5.74 7.62 -1.97
C TRP A 238 -7.12 8.29 -1.99
N ALA A 239 -7.29 9.37 -1.22
CA ALA A 239 -8.55 10.11 -1.10
C ALA A 239 -8.97 10.86 -2.39
N GLN A 240 -8.08 10.98 -3.36
CA GLN A 240 -8.39 11.52 -4.69
C GLN A 240 -9.29 10.57 -5.50
N TYR A 241 -9.13 9.26 -5.32
CA TYR A 241 -9.73 8.26 -6.21
C TYR A 241 -10.92 7.52 -5.60
N ALA A 242 -11.13 7.63 -4.29
CA ALA A 242 -12.11 6.89 -3.52
C ALA A 242 -12.97 7.80 -2.62
N ASN A 243 -14.11 7.29 -2.13
CA ASN A 243 -14.98 7.99 -1.18
C ASN A 243 -14.42 7.98 0.25
N VAL A 244 -13.18 8.43 0.41
CA VAL A 244 -12.49 8.55 1.68
C VAL A 244 -12.01 9.99 1.88
N THR A 245 -12.02 10.46 3.12
CA THR A 245 -11.48 11.77 3.50
C THR A 245 -10.63 11.65 4.75
N PHE A 246 -9.59 12.48 4.82
CA PHE A 246 -8.67 12.58 5.95
C PHE A 246 -8.68 14.00 6.49
N SER A 247 -8.84 14.15 7.81
CA SER A 247 -8.77 15.44 8.49
C SER A 247 -7.72 15.40 9.61
N ALA A 248 -6.86 16.42 9.68
CA ALA A 248 -5.92 16.59 10.79
C ALA A 248 -6.67 17.07 12.04
N ALA A 249 -7.34 16.16 12.73
CA ALA A 249 -8.21 16.44 13.87
C ALA A 249 -8.24 15.25 14.83
N GLY A 250 -8.73 15.46 16.05
CA GLY A 250 -8.90 14.39 17.04
C GLY A 250 -7.67 14.13 17.91
N THR A 251 -7.84 13.17 18.81
CA THR A 251 -6.79 12.59 19.67
C THR A 251 -6.53 11.16 19.22
N PRO A 252 -5.39 10.53 19.53
CA PRO A 252 -5.14 9.13 19.15
C PRO A 252 -6.25 8.16 19.59
N SER A 253 -6.95 8.46 20.69
CA SER A 253 -8.07 7.67 21.19
C SER A 253 -9.43 7.99 20.57
N SER A 254 -9.52 8.98 19.69
CA SER A 254 -10.79 9.37 19.06
C SER A 254 -11.21 8.33 18.03
N PRO A 255 -12.51 7.98 17.93
CA PRO A 255 -12.98 7.04 16.92
C PRO A 255 -12.56 7.44 15.50
N ARG A 256 -12.34 6.44 14.63
CA ARG A 256 -11.92 6.64 13.23
C ARG A 256 -10.72 7.58 13.08
N THR A 257 -9.73 7.45 13.96
CA THR A 257 -8.50 8.25 13.91
C THR A 257 -7.32 7.34 13.66
N VAL A 258 -6.51 7.70 12.67
CA VAL A 258 -5.24 7.06 12.34
C VAL A 258 -4.15 7.76 13.13
N ALA A 259 -3.59 7.10 14.13
CA ALA A 259 -2.39 7.57 14.81
C ALA A 259 -1.15 7.26 13.96
N ILE A 260 -0.31 8.27 13.78
CA ILE A 260 0.94 8.18 13.04
C ILE A 260 2.07 8.38 14.03
N ARG A 261 2.91 7.34 14.16
CA ARG A 261 3.93 7.28 15.20
C ARG A 261 5.28 6.88 14.61
N PHE A 262 6.33 7.60 14.97
CA PHE A 262 7.71 7.18 14.74
C PHE A 262 8.26 6.57 16.05
N ALA A 263 8.64 5.31 16.02
CA ALA A 263 9.13 4.60 17.21
C ALA A 263 10.28 3.66 16.86
N SER A 264 11.11 3.31 17.85
CA SER A 264 12.21 2.34 17.68
C SER A 264 11.98 1.13 18.58
N GLY A 265 12.39 -0.06 18.14
CA GLY A 265 12.36 -1.27 18.96
C GLY A 265 10.98 -1.60 19.52
N GLU A 266 10.91 -2.02 20.78
CA GLU A 266 9.65 -2.24 21.51
C GLU A 266 8.91 -0.91 21.74
N HIS A 267 7.68 -0.82 21.22
CA HIS A 267 6.90 0.42 21.26
C HIS A 267 5.44 0.24 21.69
N GLY A 268 5.09 -0.91 22.27
CA GLY A 268 3.85 -1.09 23.04
C GLY A 268 2.69 -1.77 22.31
N ASP A 269 2.90 -2.24 21.08
CA ASP A 269 1.91 -2.95 20.26
C ASP A 269 2.20 -4.45 20.08
N GLY A 270 3.34 -4.93 20.62
CA GLY A 270 3.77 -6.33 20.51
C GLY A 270 4.50 -6.67 19.21
N PHE A 271 4.80 -5.67 18.37
CA PHE A 271 5.51 -5.84 17.09
C PHE A 271 6.74 -4.92 17.07
N PRO A 272 7.83 -5.26 17.79
CA PRO A 272 9.00 -4.39 17.85
C PRO A 272 9.66 -4.19 16.49
N PHE A 273 10.16 -2.98 16.23
CA PHE A 273 11.04 -2.71 15.10
C PHE A 273 12.43 -3.33 15.32
N ASP A 274 13.15 -3.57 14.22
CA ASP A 274 14.37 -4.39 14.19
C ASP A 274 15.65 -3.63 13.83
N GLY A 275 15.56 -2.30 13.88
CA GLY A 275 16.65 -1.36 13.66
C GLY A 275 16.93 -1.12 12.17
N PRO A 276 18.01 -0.39 11.84
CA PRO A 276 18.19 0.19 10.51
C PRO A 276 18.25 -0.82 9.35
N GLY A 277 17.62 -0.46 8.23
CA GLY A 277 17.70 -1.12 6.94
C GLY A 277 16.84 -2.37 6.82
N LYS A 278 15.78 -2.49 7.62
CA LYS A 278 14.93 -3.68 7.67
C LYS A 278 13.44 -3.29 7.62
N VAL A 279 12.65 -3.52 8.67
CA VAL A 279 11.21 -3.20 8.62
C VAL A 279 11.03 -1.70 8.73
N LEU A 280 10.62 -1.04 7.63
CA LEU A 280 10.47 0.43 7.61
C LEU A 280 9.28 0.91 8.42
N ALA A 281 8.20 0.15 8.40
CA ALA A 281 6.93 0.52 8.98
C ALA A 281 6.01 -0.69 9.08
N HIS A 282 4.94 -0.54 9.86
CA HIS A 282 3.76 -1.39 9.79
C HIS A 282 2.50 -0.57 10.04
N SER A 283 1.38 -1.12 9.57
CA SER A 283 0.05 -0.58 9.83
C SER A 283 -0.90 -1.64 10.34
N PHE A 284 -1.93 -1.19 11.05
CA PHE A 284 -3.02 -2.02 11.53
C PHE A 284 -4.19 -1.94 10.54
N TYR A 285 -4.72 -3.10 10.18
CA TYR A 285 -5.91 -3.21 9.34
C TYR A 285 -7.12 -2.46 9.93
N PRO A 286 -8.09 -1.98 9.14
CA PRO A 286 -9.32 -1.35 9.65
C PRO A 286 -10.11 -2.22 10.65
N ALA A 287 -11.05 -1.59 11.34
CA ALA A 287 -12.00 -2.29 12.18
C ALA A 287 -13.17 -2.88 11.38
N PRO A 288 -13.55 -4.15 11.61
CA PRO A 288 -12.77 -5.25 12.19
C PRO A 288 -11.68 -5.78 11.21
N PRO A 289 -10.61 -6.48 11.70
CA PRO A 289 -10.51 -7.14 13.00
C PRO A 289 -9.80 -6.32 14.09
N ASN A 290 -9.10 -5.23 13.76
CA ASN A 290 -8.52 -4.40 14.81
C ASN A 290 -9.62 -3.55 15.45
N SER A 291 -9.70 -3.55 16.77
CA SER A 291 -10.59 -2.64 17.48
C SER A 291 -9.97 -1.24 17.54
N GLU A 292 -10.79 -0.20 17.43
CA GLU A 292 -10.37 1.14 17.80
C GLU A 292 -9.90 1.16 19.28
N PRO A 293 -8.83 1.92 19.61
CA PRO A 293 -8.23 2.97 18.80
C PRO A 293 -7.16 2.53 17.80
N ILE A 294 -6.58 1.32 17.90
CA ILE A 294 -5.41 0.95 17.06
C ILE A 294 -5.75 0.69 15.59
N ALA A 295 -7.03 0.56 15.25
CA ALA A 295 -7.49 0.29 13.89
C ALA A 295 -7.04 1.39 12.91
N GLY A 296 -6.28 1.02 11.89
CA GLY A 296 -5.75 1.95 10.89
C GLY A 296 -4.44 2.64 11.26
N ASP A 297 -3.97 2.51 12.50
CA ASP A 297 -2.73 3.16 12.94
C ASP A 297 -1.53 2.75 12.09
N MET A 298 -0.58 3.68 11.97
CA MET A 298 0.64 3.51 11.19
C MET A 298 1.85 3.84 12.06
N HIS A 299 2.74 2.86 12.22
CA HIS A 299 4.00 3.04 12.91
C HIS A 299 5.14 2.99 11.90
N LEU A 300 6.07 3.93 11.99
CA LEU A 300 7.27 4.02 11.16
C LEU A 300 8.51 3.84 12.05
N ASP A 301 9.48 3.05 11.61
CA ASP A 301 10.69 2.81 12.38
C ASP A 301 11.54 4.07 12.44
N ALA A 302 11.66 4.65 13.64
CA ALA A 302 12.45 5.86 13.87
C ALA A 302 13.95 5.64 13.67
N ASP A 303 14.44 4.40 13.64
CA ASP A 303 15.84 4.06 13.39
C ASP A 303 16.24 4.20 11.91
N GLU A 304 15.25 4.25 11.01
CA GLU A 304 15.49 4.34 9.57
C GLU A 304 15.92 5.73 9.08
N ASP A 305 16.76 5.79 8.05
CA ASP A 305 17.31 7.04 7.54
C ASP A 305 16.30 7.79 6.64
N TRP A 306 15.19 8.24 7.22
CA TRP A 306 14.09 8.90 6.52
C TRP A 306 14.53 10.11 5.69
N ARG A 307 14.12 10.14 4.43
CA ARG A 307 14.36 11.22 3.46
C ARG A 307 13.11 11.48 2.62
N ILE A 308 13.18 12.52 1.80
CA ILE A 308 12.17 12.81 0.77
C ILE A 308 12.84 12.71 -0.60
N GLY A 309 12.28 11.89 -1.50
CA GLY A 309 12.76 11.67 -2.86
C GLY A 309 14.10 10.92 -2.96
N ALA A 310 14.43 10.11 -1.96
CA ALA A 310 15.70 9.37 -1.88
C ALA A 310 15.46 7.92 -1.39
N ASN A 311 16.51 7.22 -0.96
CA ASN A 311 16.47 5.77 -0.77
C ASN A 311 15.36 5.27 0.16
N ILE A 312 15.25 5.78 1.41
CA ILE A 312 14.10 5.52 2.30
C ILE A 312 13.19 6.75 2.25
N ASP A 313 12.31 6.77 1.25
CA ASP A 313 11.42 7.89 0.98
C ASP A 313 10.17 7.81 1.85
N LEU A 314 9.97 8.85 2.66
CA LEU A 314 8.83 8.96 3.56
C LEU A 314 7.50 8.83 2.83
N PHE A 315 7.35 9.48 1.66
CA PHE A 315 6.09 9.39 0.92
C PHE A 315 5.82 7.99 0.41
N SER A 316 6.82 7.31 -0.15
CA SER A 316 6.65 5.97 -0.71
C SER A 316 6.21 4.96 0.37
N VAL A 317 6.84 5.01 1.55
CA VAL A 317 6.44 4.15 2.68
C VAL A 317 5.06 4.57 3.20
N ALA A 318 4.83 5.85 3.43
CA ALA A 318 3.54 6.36 3.87
C ALA A 318 2.38 5.98 2.92
N LEU A 319 2.63 6.01 1.61
CA LEU A 319 1.63 5.66 0.59
C LEU A 319 1.29 4.16 0.66
N HIS A 320 2.31 3.31 0.85
CA HIS A 320 2.12 1.86 1.06
C HIS A 320 1.32 1.59 2.34
N GLU A 321 1.78 2.13 3.47
CA GLU A 321 1.15 1.92 4.75
C GLU A 321 -0.27 2.50 4.82
N ALA A 322 -0.53 3.60 4.12
CA ALA A 322 -1.88 4.15 3.97
C ALA A 322 -2.82 3.19 3.23
N GLY A 323 -2.31 2.39 2.29
CA GLY A 323 -3.09 1.32 1.68
C GLY A 323 -3.55 0.29 2.70
N HIS A 324 -2.65 -0.15 3.60
CA HIS A 324 -2.98 -1.03 4.72
C HIS A 324 -3.96 -0.41 5.71
N THR A 325 -3.74 0.86 6.10
CA THR A 325 -4.68 1.65 6.91
C THR A 325 -6.08 1.72 6.28
N LEU A 326 -6.17 1.66 4.96
CA LEU A 326 -7.41 1.65 4.20
C LEU A 326 -7.95 0.24 3.92
N GLY A 327 -7.32 -0.81 4.44
CA GLY A 327 -7.78 -2.19 4.28
C GLY A 327 -7.31 -2.89 3.00
N LEU A 328 -6.36 -2.33 2.26
CA LEU A 328 -5.69 -3.06 1.18
C LEU A 328 -4.62 -3.99 1.76
N GLY A 329 -4.57 -5.22 1.27
CA GLY A 329 -3.45 -6.14 1.51
C GLY A 329 -2.37 -5.98 0.45
N HIS A 330 -1.30 -6.77 0.55
CA HIS A 330 -0.31 -6.82 -0.52
C HIS A 330 -0.89 -7.40 -1.81
N THR A 331 -0.49 -6.81 -2.93
CA THR A 331 -0.79 -7.32 -4.27
C THR A 331 0.40 -8.07 -4.86
N ASP A 332 0.12 -8.91 -5.85
CA ASP A 332 1.12 -9.72 -6.52
C ASP A 332 1.71 -9.01 -7.74
N LYS A 333 1.22 -7.80 -8.05
CA LYS A 333 1.60 -6.99 -9.20
C LYS A 333 2.89 -6.22 -8.91
N PRO A 334 4.01 -6.52 -9.60
CA PRO A 334 5.32 -5.90 -9.32
C PRO A 334 5.40 -4.36 -9.36
N GLY A 335 4.51 -3.71 -10.11
CA GLY A 335 4.50 -2.27 -10.31
C GLY A 335 3.63 -1.49 -9.33
N SER A 336 2.90 -2.17 -8.44
CA SER A 336 2.01 -1.54 -7.48
C SER A 336 2.77 -1.02 -6.26
N VAL A 337 2.28 0.06 -5.64
CA VAL A 337 2.80 0.50 -4.34
C VAL A 337 2.56 -0.56 -3.26
N MET A 338 1.50 -1.37 -3.36
CA MET A 338 1.14 -2.43 -2.42
C MET A 338 1.89 -3.75 -2.68
N TYR A 339 2.95 -3.76 -3.48
CA TYR A 339 3.82 -4.94 -3.61
C TYR A 339 4.61 -5.17 -2.30
N PRO A 340 4.87 -6.42 -1.85
CA PRO A 340 5.45 -6.72 -0.54
C PRO A 340 6.91 -6.28 -0.33
N TYR A 341 7.54 -5.66 -1.33
CA TYR A 341 8.89 -5.12 -1.23
C TYR A 341 8.91 -3.65 -1.61
N TYR A 342 9.55 -2.88 -0.76
CA TYR A 342 9.72 -1.45 -0.90
C TYR A 342 10.32 -1.10 -2.25
N ARG A 343 9.74 -0.06 -2.85
CA ARG A 343 10.28 0.63 -4.01
C ARG A 343 9.95 2.10 -3.89
N LEU A 344 10.80 2.93 -4.49
CA LEU A 344 10.49 4.35 -4.63
C LEU A 344 9.31 4.52 -5.61
N VAL A 345 8.27 5.23 -5.19
CA VAL A 345 7.08 5.54 -6.01
C VAL A 345 6.76 7.03 -5.94
N THR A 346 6.02 7.52 -6.94
CA THR A 346 5.56 8.92 -6.99
C THR A 346 4.05 9.08 -6.87
N GLY A 347 3.30 7.98 -6.87
CA GLY A 347 1.84 7.96 -6.82
C GLY A 347 1.30 6.55 -7.05
N LEU A 348 -0.02 6.45 -7.18
CA LEU A 348 -0.71 5.18 -7.34
C LEU A 348 -0.66 4.65 -8.79
N SER A 349 -0.49 3.35 -8.94
CA SER A 349 -0.68 2.69 -10.24
C SER A 349 -2.19 2.58 -10.58
N PRO A 350 -2.55 2.33 -11.85
CA PRO A 350 -3.94 2.07 -12.22
C PRO A 350 -4.57 0.91 -11.44
N ASP A 351 -3.77 -0.10 -11.07
CA ASP A 351 -4.23 -1.25 -10.29
C ASP A 351 -4.53 -0.87 -8.83
N ASP A 352 -3.70 0.00 -8.23
CA ASP A 352 -3.94 0.53 -6.89
C ASP A 352 -5.23 1.35 -6.86
N ILE A 353 -5.43 2.20 -7.87
CA ILE A 353 -6.64 3.02 -8.05
C ILE A 353 -7.88 2.13 -8.22
N ALA A 354 -7.78 1.05 -9.00
CA ALA A 354 -8.86 0.10 -9.17
C ALA A 354 -9.19 -0.60 -7.83
N ALA A 355 -8.17 -1.04 -7.09
CA ALA A 355 -8.34 -1.72 -5.82
C ALA A 355 -9.03 -0.83 -4.77
N ILE A 356 -8.60 0.42 -4.59
CA ILE A 356 -9.22 1.31 -3.61
C ILE A 356 -10.67 1.69 -3.99
N ARG A 357 -10.96 1.81 -5.28
CA ARG A 357 -12.32 2.04 -5.78
C ARG A 357 -13.23 0.83 -5.59
N ASN A 358 -12.69 -0.39 -5.60
CA ASN A 358 -13.47 -1.57 -5.28
C ASN A 358 -13.88 -1.60 -3.80
N LEU A 359 -13.03 -1.06 -2.90
CA LEU A 359 -13.37 -0.97 -1.47
C LEU A 359 -14.38 0.15 -1.16
N TYR A 360 -14.20 1.34 -1.76
CA TYR A 360 -14.90 2.54 -1.32
C TYR A 360 -15.73 3.22 -2.41
N GLY A 361 -15.80 2.66 -3.61
CA GLY A 361 -16.39 3.33 -4.76
C GLY A 361 -15.52 4.46 -5.32
N SER A 362 -15.96 5.03 -6.44
CA SER A 362 -15.28 6.15 -7.08
C SER A 362 -15.82 7.48 -6.58
N LYS A 363 -14.91 8.40 -6.28
CA LYS A 363 -15.28 9.80 -6.01
C LYS A 363 -15.87 10.41 -7.28
N ALA A 364 -17.09 10.96 -7.18
CA ALA A 364 -17.71 11.66 -8.30
C ALA A 364 -16.79 12.81 -8.76
N PRO A 365 -16.63 13.05 -10.07
CA PRO A 365 -15.99 14.26 -10.54
C PRO A 365 -16.73 15.45 -9.92
N VAL A 366 -16.01 16.33 -9.23
CA VAL A 366 -16.54 17.64 -8.87
C VAL A 366 -16.85 18.34 -10.20
N THR A 367 -18.11 18.32 -10.61
CA THR A 367 -18.57 19.11 -11.74
C THR A 367 -18.25 20.56 -11.39
N PRO A 368 -17.47 21.30 -12.21
CA PRO A 368 -17.37 22.73 -12.04
C PRO A 368 -18.80 23.31 -12.03
N PRO A 369 -19.14 24.28 -11.15
CA PRO A 369 -20.43 24.95 -11.25
C PRO A 369 -20.56 25.49 -12.68
N GLY A 370 -21.58 25.04 -13.40
CA GLY A 370 -21.90 25.60 -14.71
C GLY A 370 -22.07 27.12 -14.61
N PRO A 371 -21.82 27.89 -15.69
CA PRO A 371 -21.89 29.34 -15.65
C PRO A 371 -23.27 29.76 -15.14
N ALA A 372 -23.28 30.46 -14.00
CA ALA A 372 -24.51 30.95 -13.39
C ALA A 372 -25.24 31.89 -14.36
N GLN A 373 -26.52 31.63 -14.59
CA GLN A 373 -27.42 32.54 -15.29
C GLN A 373 -27.49 33.88 -14.52
N PRO A 374 -27.58 35.04 -15.21
CA PRO A 374 -27.68 36.33 -14.54
C PRO A 374 -29.04 36.45 -13.83
N PRO A 375 -29.10 36.78 -12.52
CA PRO A 375 -30.37 37.06 -11.88
C PRO A 375 -30.88 38.46 -12.32
N THR A 376 -32.10 38.47 -12.84
CA THR A 376 -32.92 39.66 -13.04
C THR A 376 -33.48 40.14 -11.70
N GLY A 377 -33.01 41.28 -11.20
CA GLY A 377 -33.59 41.98 -10.06
C GLY A 377 -32.94 43.36 -9.85
N PRO A 378 -33.72 44.44 -9.61
CA PRO A 378 -33.19 45.80 -9.51
C PRO A 378 -32.49 46.07 -8.16
N PRO A 379 -31.55 47.05 -8.12
CA PRO A 379 -30.58 47.17 -7.03
C PRO A 379 -31.13 47.93 -5.81
N SER A 380 -30.74 47.48 -4.61
CA SER A 380 -30.74 48.29 -3.40
C SER A 380 -29.30 48.41 -2.88
N ALA A 381 -28.92 49.63 -2.53
CA ALA A 381 -27.56 50.10 -2.23
C ALA A 381 -27.06 49.66 -0.82
N PRO A 382 -25.78 49.85 -0.45
CA PRO A 382 -24.94 48.82 0.17
C PRO A 382 -24.74 49.00 1.68
N GLY A 383 -24.82 47.88 2.41
CA GLY A 383 -24.17 47.73 3.71
C GLY A 383 -22.74 47.23 3.50
N LYS A 384 -21.76 47.91 4.10
CA LYS A 384 -20.31 47.65 3.98
C LYS A 384 -19.96 46.24 4.49
N PRO A 385 -19.41 45.34 3.66
CA PRO A 385 -18.91 44.04 4.13
C PRO A 385 -17.54 44.19 4.79
N ILE A 386 -17.35 43.48 5.90
CA ILE A 386 -16.04 43.18 6.48
C ILE A 386 -15.39 42.13 5.58
N GLU A 387 -14.19 42.42 5.06
CA GLU A 387 -13.44 41.54 4.17
C GLU A 387 -13.01 40.26 4.92
N PRO A 388 -13.35 39.06 4.43
CA PRO A 388 -12.74 37.82 4.90
C PRO A 388 -11.26 37.79 4.46
N PRO A 389 -10.34 37.18 5.22
CA PRO A 389 -8.97 37.01 4.74
C PRO A 389 -8.98 36.26 3.39
N PRO A 390 -8.14 36.65 2.43
CA PRO A 390 -8.13 36.04 1.11
C PRO A 390 -7.89 34.53 1.26
N ALA A 391 -8.71 33.75 0.57
CA ALA A 391 -8.54 32.30 0.50
C ALA A 391 -7.10 32.01 0.04
N ALA A 392 -6.38 31.21 0.83
CA ALA A 392 -5.04 30.76 0.45
C ALA A 392 -5.15 30.03 -0.91
N ASP A 393 -4.30 30.41 -1.85
CA ASP A 393 -4.24 29.75 -3.15
C ASP A 393 -3.79 28.29 -2.96
N ARG A 394 -4.56 27.36 -3.54
CA ARG A 394 -4.36 25.91 -3.45
C ARG A 394 -4.20 25.26 -4.81
N THR A 395 -4.18 26.06 -5.87
CA THR A 395 -4.13 25.54 -7.23
C THR A 395 -2.65 25.43 -7.63
N PRO A 396 -2.16 24.24 -8.00
CA PRO A 396 -0.78 24.10 -8.44
C PRO A 396 -0.58 24.67 -9.85
N PRO A 397 0.61 25.22 -10.16
CA PRO A 397 0.92 25.71 -11.49
C PRO A 397 0.90 24.57 -12.51
N SER A 398 0.49 24.84 -13.74
CA SER A 398 0.69 23.93 -14.87
C SER A 398 2.12 24.09 -15.43
N LEU A 399 2.81 22.97 -15.71
CA LEU A 399 4.19 22.97 -16.23
C LEU A 399 4.29 22.18 -17.54
N ARG A 400 4.87 22.79 -18.57
CA ARG A 400 5.16 22.17 -19.86
C ARG A 400 6.64 22.32 -20.20
N VAL A 401 7.34 21.20 -20.37
CA VAL A 401 8.66 21.19 -20.99
C VAL A 401 8.50 21.14 -22.51
N VAL A 402 9.08 22.11 -23.21
CA VAL A 402 9.05 22.26 -24.68
C VAL A 402 10.27 21.60 -25.31
N SER A 403 11.44 21.81 -24.71
CA SER A 403 12.70 21.21 -25.14
C SER A 403 13.44 20.64 -23.93
N PRO A 404 13.89 19.38 -23.96
CA PRO A 404 13.53 18.37 -24.96
C PRO A 404 12.02 18.02 -24.93
N ALA A 405 11.46 17.69 -26.09
CA ALA A 405 10.03 17.37 -26.22
C ALA A 405 9.69 15.93 -25.77
N SER A 406 10.67 15.04 -25.82
CA SER A 406 10.54 13.63 -25.43
C SER A 406 10.84 13.44 -23.93
N SER A 407 10.21 12.45 -23.32
CA SER A 407 10.46 12.04 -21.92
C SER A 407 11.80 11.32 -21.73
N ILE A 408 12.40 10.83 -22.82
CA ILE A 408 13.74 10.25 -22.86
C ILE A 408 14.50 10.87 -24.03
N VAL A 409 15.73 11.32 -23.79
CA VAL A 409 16.61 11.87 -24.83
C VAL A 409 18.06 11.44 -24.61
N SER A 410 18.85 11.37 -25.68
CA SER A 410 20.27 11.04 -25.63
C SER A 410 21.14 12.23 -26.01
N THR A 411 22.34 12.31 -25.44
CA THR A 411 23.33 13.36 -25.74
C THR A 411 24.75 12.86 -25.50
N THR A 412 25.76 13.57 -26.01
CA THR A 412 27.18 13.40 -25.63
C THR A 412 27.72 14.61 -24.85
N SER A 413 26.98 15.73 -24.87
CA SER A 413 27.36 16.96 -24.17
C SER A 413 27.30 16.80 -22.65
N GLY A 414 28.22 17.48 -21.95
CA GLY A 414 28.27 17.53 -20.48
C GLY A 414 27.18 18.39 -19.84
N SER A 415 26.38 19.10 -20.65
CA SER A 415 25.19 19.82 -20.22
C SER A 415 24.11 19.75 -21.31
N MET A 416 22.84 19.93 -20.91
CA MET A 416 21.71 20.06 -21.82
C MET A 416 20.80 21.20 -21.37
N THR A 417 20.32 21.98 -22.33
CA THR A 417 19.35 23.05 -22.07
C THR A 417 17.93 22.51 -22.09
N PHE A 418 17.21 22.78 -21.01
CA PHE A 418 15.78 22.53 -20.85
C PHE A 418 15.03 23.85 -20.95
N SER A 419 13.93 23.90 -21.69
CA SER A 419 13.08 25.08 -21.77
C SER A 419 11.61 24.71 -21.86
N GLY A 420 10.75 25.62 -21.44
CA GLY A 420 9.32 25.36 -21.38
C GLY A 420 8.49 26.54 -20.91
N THR A 421 7.22 26.25 -20.60
CA THR A 421 6.28 27.21 -20.07
C THR A 421 5.69 26.76 -18.74
N ALA A 422 5.35 27.70 -17.87
CA ALA A 422 4.57 27.44 -16.66
C ALA A 422 3.48 28.50 -16.47
N VAL A 423 2.27 28.10 -16.09
CA VAL A 423 1.12 29.01 -15.94
C VAL A 423 0.34 28.63 -14.70
N ASP A 424 -0.09 29.63 -13.96
CA ASP A 424 -0.83 29.50 -12.71
C ASP A 424 -1.98 30.52 -12.64
N ASN A 425 -2.99 30.28 -11.81
CA ASN A 425 -4.13 31.18 -11.60
C ASN A 425 -3.76 32.46 -10.84
N VAL A 426 -2.74 32.44 -9.97
CA VAL A 426 -2.25 33.63 -9.25
C VAL A 426 -0.86 34.02 -9.72
N GLY A 427 0.03 33.06 -9.96
CA GLY A 427 1.32 33.30 -10.59
C GLY A 427 2.40 32.29 -10.21
N VAL A 428 3.29 32.00 -11.15
CA VAL A 428 4.45 31.12 -10.92
C VAL A 428 5.57 31.93 -10.28
N ALA A 429 5.92 31.58 -9.03
CA ALA A 429 6.98 32.21 -8.26
C ALA A 429 8.39 31.74 -8.65
N ALA A 430 8.56 30.46 -9.00
CA ALA A 430 9.87 29.93 -9.39
C ALA A 430 9.75 28.69 -10.27
N VAL A 431 10.73 28.47 -11.15
CA VAL A 431 10.96 27.17 -11.81
C VAL A 431 12.36 26.70 -11.43
N ARG A 432 12.47 25.49 -10.87
CA ARG A 432 13.72 24.89 -10.42
C ARG A 432 13.96 23.57 -11.10
N TRP A 433 15.22 23.14 -11.11
CA TRP A 433 15.61 21.84 -11.64
C TRP A 433 16.48 21.08 -10.64
N SER A 434 16.41 19.75 -10.70
CA SER A 434 17.31 18.85 -9.99
C SER A 434 17.65 17.62 -10.83
N THR A 435 18.76 16.95 -10.51
CA THR A 435 19.19 15.71 -11.16
C THR A 435 19.21 14.55 -10.16
N SER A 436 19.00 13.32 -10.64
CA SER A 436 19.19 12.08 -9.84
C SER A 436 20.63 11.91 -9.31
N THR A 437 21.57 12.69 -9.85
CA THR A 437 22.98 12.74 -9.43
C THR A 437 23.27 13.82 -8.38
N GLY A 438 22.22 14.48 -7.86
CA GLY A 438 22.33 15.41 -6.74
C GLY A 438 22.69 16.86 -7.11
N LYS A 439 22.66 17.23 -8.40
CA LYS A 439 22.80 18.65 -8.82
C LYS A 439 21.43 19.32 -8.85
N SER A 440 21.38 20.62 -8.58
CA SER A 440 20.14 21.40 -8.66
C SER A 440 20.40 22.87 -8.94
N GLY A 441 19.37 23.58 -9.39
CA GLY A 441 19.44 25.00 -9.71
C GLY A 441 18.06 25.62 -9.96
N THR A 442 18.06 26.92 -10.27
CA THR A 442 16.85 27.66 -10.65
C THR A 442 16.92 28.00 -12.13
N ALA A 443 15.81 27.85 -12.84
CA ALA A 443 15.69 28.24 -14.24
C ALA A 443 15.63 29.77 -14.38
N SER A 444 16.09 30.28 -15.51
CA SER A 444 15.88 31.67 -15.89
C SER A 444 14.45 31.85 -16.39
N GLY A 445 13.68 32.74 -15.74
CA GLY A 445 12.27 32.99 -16.05
C GLY A 445 11.31 32.02 -15.36
N THR A 446 10.02 32.38 -15.32
CA THR A 446 8.96 31.59 -14.69
C THR A 446 7.90 31.16 -15.70
N THR A 447 7.26 32.11 -16.39
CA THR A 447 6.23 31.80 -17.41
C THR A 447 6.82 31.17 -18.66
N ASN A 448 7.89 31.77 -19.20
CA ASN A 448 8.76 31.15 -20.20
C ASN A 448 10.10 30.94 -19.51
N TRP A 449 10.47 29.68 -19.29
CA TRP A 449 11.64 29.34 -18.48
C TRP A 449 12.67 28.57 -19.31
N SER A 450 13.94 28.72 -18.93
CA SER A 450 15.07 28.00 -19.51
C SER A 450 16.12 27.67 -18.46
N ALA A 451 16.70 26.48 -18.49
CA ALA A 451 17.72 26.02 -17.57
C ALA A 451 18.79 25.21 -18.32
N GLU A 452 20.07 25.52 -18.09
CA GLU A 452 21.16 24.66 -18.51
C GLU A 452 21.52 23.70 -17.37
N VAL A 453 21.39 22.39 -17.64
CA VAL A 453 21.53 21.34 -16.63
C VAL A 453 22.80 20.54 -16.91
N PRO A 454 23.75 20.45 -15.96
CA PRO A 454 24.95 19.62 -16.10
C PRO A 454 24.61 18.13 -15.96
N LEU A 455 25.28 17.30 -16.76
CA LEU A 455 25.01 15.87 -16.90
C LEU A 455 26.28 15.05 -16.69
N LEU A 456 26.17 13.96 -15.93
CA LEU A 456 27.22 12.94 -15.83
C LEU A 456 27.05 11.90 -16.94
N ILE A 457 28.10 11.14 -17.26
CA ILE A 457 28.00 10.00 -18.19
C ILE A 457 27.07 8.95 -17.59
N GLY A 458 26.21 8.36 -18.42
CA GLY A 458 25.15 7.44 -18.02
C GLY A 458 23.78 8.11 -17.91
N ASP A 459 22.86 7.44 -17.20
CA ASP A 459 21.47 7.88 -17.11
C ASP A 459 21.30 8.92 -16.00
N THR A 460 20.80 10.09 -16.37
CA THR A 460 20.47 11.17 -15.43
C THR A 460 19.00 11.54 -15.58
N VAL A 461 18.21 11.40 -14.52
CA VAL A 461 16.84 11.92 -14.49
C VAL A 461 16.90 13.39 -14.10
N VAL A 462 16.42 14.27 -15.00
CA VAL A 462 16.31 15.70 -14.77
C VAL A 462 14.86 16.04 -14.45
N THR A 463 14.63 16.57 -13.25
CA THR A 463 13.30 16.97 -12.78
C THR A 463 13.19 18.49 -12.83
N ILE A 464 12.22 19.02 -13.59
CA ILE A 464 11.85 20.44 -13.59
C ILE A 464 10.60 20.62 -12.74
N ARG A 465 10.57 21.59 -11.81
CA ARG A 465 9.45 21.86 -10.92
C ARG A 465 9.12 23.36 -10.91
N ALA A 466 7.88 23.71 -11.18
CA ALA A 466 7.33 25.06 -11.04
C ALA A 466 6.63 25.20 -9.69
N TYR A 467 6.77 26.35 -9.05
CA TYR A 467 6.18 26.70 -7.76
C TYR A 467 5.39 28.00 -7.91
N ASP A 468 4.26 28.13 -7.22
CA ASP A 468 3.61 29.41 -6.97
C ASP A 468 4.11 30.05 -5.65
N ALA A 469 3.56 31.21 -5.28
CA ALA A 469 3.91 31.91 -4.04
C ALA A 469 3.25 31.30 -2.79
N ALA A 470 2.24 30.45 -2.96
CA ALA A 470 1.53 29.75 -1.89
C ALA A 470 2.16 28.39 -1.54
N GLY A 471 3.14 27.94 -2.33
CA GLY A 471 3.86 26.67 -2.16
C GLY A 471 3.29 25.51 -2.97
N ASN A 472 2.25 25.71 -3.78
CA ASN A 472 1.76 24.68 -4.69
C ASN A 472 2.77 24.49 -5.84
N SER A 473 2.89 23.28 -6.36
CA SER A 473 3.87 22.98 -7.40
C SER A 473 3.40 21.91 -8.38
N ALA A 474 3.94 21.96 -9.59
CA ALA A 474 3.89 20.86 -10.55
C ALA A 474 5.28 20.60 -11.12
N TRP A 475 5.52 19.37 -11.55
CA TRP A 475 6.83 18.97 -12.04
C TRP A 475 6.74 18.02 -13.23
N LYS A 476 7.84 17.91 -13.96
CA LYS A 476 8.04 16.96 -15.05
C LYS A 476 9.46 16.43 -15.02
N ALA A 477 9.62 15.11 -15.10
CA ALA A 477 10.92 14.46 -15.20
C ALA A 477 11.21 14.00 -16.62
N ILE A 478 12.47 14.11 -17.02
CA ILE A 478 12.99 13.69 -18.31
C ILE A 478 14.27 12.90 -18.06
N THR A 479 14.36 11.70 -18.63
CA THR A 479 15.58 10.90 -18.58
C THR A 479 16.52 11.33 -19.69
N VAL A 480 17.74 11.70 -19.34
CA VAL A 480 18.81 11.99 -20.29
C VAL A 480 19.85 10.90 -20.21
N VAL A 481 20.09 10.22 -21.33
CA VAL A 481 21.16 9.24 -21.48
C VAL A 481 22.37 9.94 -22.08
N ARG A 482 23.44 10.11 -21.30
CA ARG A 482 24.69 10.68 -21.80
C ARG A 482 25.67 9.57 -22.15
N HIS A 483 26.08 9.51 -23.42
CA HIS A 483 27.08 8.56 -23.93
C HIS A 483 28.50 9.10 -23.83
#